data_AF-A0A6L4B3D2-F1
#
_entry.id   AF-A0A6L4B3D2-F1
#
_cell.length_a   1.000
_cell.length_b   1.000
_cell.length_c   1.000
_cell.angle_alpha   90.00
_cell.angle_beta   90.00
_cell.angle_gamma   90.00
#
_symmetry.space_group_name_H-M   'P 1'
#
loop_
_entity.id
_entity.type
_entity.pdbx_description
1 polymer ?
#
loop_
_entity_poly.entity_id
_entity_poly.type
_entity_poly.pdbx_seq_one_letter_code
_entity_poly.pdbx_strand_id
1 'polypeptide(L)'
;MGLLRLLALGGKGVAMKFSIRPAFAALALATLLAAGCGQPTAEELANGDDPLTALRSPVRSARYDGSFWNREAVQSTELWADAVAYCRTPGNSTAPNCQTVGLVLSTIELEKAAKEAKRQLEVLLEQSKHLAPPSGRSSRRPGASPGGQD
;
A
#
# COMPACT_ATOMS: atom_id res chain seq x y z
N MET A 1 35.35 3.61 12.87
CA MET A 1 36.61 4.37 12.83
C MET A 1 37.71 3.43 12.35
N GLY A 2 38.10 3.53 11.08
CA GLY A 2 39.05 2.61 10.45
C GLY A 2 39.82 3.32 9.34
N LEU A 3 40.98 3.84 9.73
CA LEU A 3 42.20 4.13 8.98
C LEU A 3 42.16 4.22 7.43
N LEU A 4 42.46 5.44 6.97
CA LEU A 4 43.20 5.77 5.75
C LEU A 4 44.31 4.74 5.45
N ARG A 5 44.36 4.25 4.21
CA ARG A 5 45.63 3.97 3.52
C ARG A 5 45.62 4.53 2.11
N LEU A 6 46.31 5.66 1.97
CA LEU A 6 46.96 6.13 0.75
C LEU A 6 47.78 4.99 0.13
N LEU A 7 47.54 4.67 -1.14
CA LEU A 7 48.58 4.12 -2.01
C LEU A 7 48.62 4.94 -3.28
N ALA A 8 49.64 5.80 -3.33
CA ALA A 8 50.13 6.42 -4.54
C ALA A 8 50.81 5.35 -5.42
N LEU A 9 50.37 5.23 -6.66
CA LEU A 9 51.09 4.51 -7.70
C LEU A 9 51.25 5.44 -8.90
N GLY A 10 52.45 5.99 -9.00
CA GLY A 10 52.92 6.71 -10.17
C GLY A 10 53.15 5.74 -11.33
N GLY A 11 52.41 5.93 -12.42
CA GLY A 11 52.63 5.28 -13.71
C GLY A 11 53.31 6.24 -14.67
N LYS A 12 54.53 5.89 -15.09
CA LYS A 12 55.32 6.61 -16.10
C LYS A 12 54.56 6.68 -17.43
N GLY A 13 54.44 7.90 -17.96
CA GLY A 13 53.82 8.17 -19.26
C GLY A 13 54.59 7.53 -20.40
N VAL A 14 53.93 6.61 -21.10
CA VAL A 14 54.31 6.20 -22.46
C VAL A 14 53.49 7.07 -23.40
N ALA A 15 54.16 8.04 -24.03
CA ALA A 15 53.56 8.89 -25.06
C ALA A 15 53.33 8.06 -26.34
N MET A 16 52.23 7.32 -26.37
CA MET A 16 51.76 6.63 -27.55
C MET A 16 51.03 7.67 -28.41
N LYS A 17 51.65 8.09 -29.52
CA LYS A 17 50.99 8.86 -30.58
C LYS A 17 49.93 7.96 -31.23
N PHE A 18 48.74 7.93 -30.64
CA PHE A 18 47.58 7.32 -31.27
C PHE A 18 47.22 8.16 -32.48
N SER A 19 47.50 7.63 -33.67
CA SER A 19 46.86 8.07 -34.91
C SER A 19 45.35 7.79 -34.75
N ILE A 20 44.61 8.80 -34.30
CA ILE A 20 43.16 8.77 -34.16
C ILE A 20 42.58 8.61 -35.56
N ARG A 21 42.25 7.37 -35.93
CA ARG A 21 41.43 7.08 -37.11
C ARG A 21 40.08 7.80 -36.92
N PRO A 22 39.58 8.57 -37.90
CA PRO A 22 38.34 9.35 -37.77
C PRO A 22 37.09 8.50 -37.49
N ALA A 23 37.18 7.18 -37.61
CA ALA A 23 36.10 6.23 -37.33
C ALA A 23 35.63 6.22 -35.86
N PHE A 24 36.52 6.48 -34.88
CA PHE A 24 36.14 6.44 -33.47
C PHE A 24 35.41 7.71 -32.98
N ALA A 25 35.65 8.86 -33.63
CA ALA A 25 34.96 10.10 -33.31
C ALA A 25 33.47 10.06 -33.69
N ALA A 26 33.13 9.37 -34.79
CA ALA A 26 31.74 9.19 -35.23
C ALA A 26 30.91 8.31 -34.28
N LEU A 27 31.53 7.27 -33.71
CA LEU A 27 30.84 6.34 -32.80
C LEU A 27 30.50 7.01 -31.45
N ALA A 28 31.40 7.86 -30.94
CA ALA A 28 31.17 8.60 -29.69
C ALA A 28 30.11 9.71 -29.84
N LEU A 29 29.99 10.30 -31.04
CA LEU A 29 28.95 11.29 -31.32
C LEU A 29 27.58 10.61 -31.45
N ALA A 30 27.51 9.42 -32.06
CA ALA A 30 26.26 8.66 -32.18
C ALA A 30 25.67 8.23 -30.82
N THR A 31 26.51 7.89 -29.84
CA THR A 31 26.03 7.53 -28.48
C THR A 31 25.55 8.75 -27.69
N LEU A 32 26.12 9.94 -27.92
CA LEU A 32 25.65 11.20 -27.34
C LEU A 32 24.29 11.64 -27.91
N LEU A 33 24.02 11.37 -29.20
CA LEU A 33 22.70 11.63 -29.78
C LEU A 33 21.64 10.59 -29.36
N ALA A 34 22.03 9.34 -29.12
CA ALA A 34 21.10 8.31 -28.63
C ALA A 34 20.69 8.50 -27.15
N ALA A 35 21.52 9.17 -26.34
CA ALA A 35 21.18 9.52 -24.95
C ALA A 35 20.21 10.71 -24.84
N GLY A 36 19.86 11.36 -25.97
CA GLY A 36 18.91 12.47 -26.05
C GLY A 36 17.46 12.07 -26.36
N CYS A 37 17.15 10.77 -26.43
CA CYS A 37 15.77 10.31 -26.52
C CYS A 37 15.04 10.70 -25.22
N GLY A 38 14.20 11.75 -25.32
CA GLY A 38 13.62 12.48 -24.20
C GLY A 38 13.06 11.57 -23.11
N GLN A 39 13.47 11.83 -21.86
CA GLN A 39 12.81 11.19 -20.72
C GLN A 39 11.34 11.61 -20.71
N PRO A 40 10.41 10.66 -20.43
CA PRO A 40 9.01 11.01 -20.30
C PRO A 40 8.87 12.06 -19.21
N THR A 41 8.05 13.07 -19.49
CA THR A 41 7.66 14.07 -18.49
C THR A 41 6.92 13.40 -17.33
N ALA A 42 6.85 14.06 -16.18
CA ALA A 42 6.15 13.50 -15.02
C ALA A 42 4.67 13.27 -15.32
N GLU A 43 4.06 14.14 -16.12
CA GLU A 43 2.69 14.05 -16.59
C GLU A 43 2.49 12.87 -17.55
N GLU A 44 3.41 12.65 -18.50
CA GLU A 44 3.40 11.47 -19.38
C GLU A 44 3.57 10.18 -18.58
N LEU A 45 4.44 10.18 -17.56
CA LEU A 45 4.61 9.03 -16.67
C LEU A 45 3.36 8.76 -15.83
N ALA A 46 2.73 9.81 -15.30
CA ALA A 46 1.50 9.70 -14.50
C ALA A 46 0.30 9.22 -15.32
N ASN A 47 0.26 9.56 -16.60
CA ASN A 47 -0.88 9.30 -17.48
C ASN A 47 -0.55 8.32 -18.62
N GLY A 48 0.58 7.61 -18.52
CA GLY A 48 0.94 6.53 -19.44
C GLY A 48 0.02 5.32 -19.28
N ASP A 49 0.23 4.29 -20.10
CA ASP A 49 -0.65 3.12 -20.13
C ASP A 49 -0.39 2.08 -19.03
N ASP A 50 0.70 2.24 -18.27
CA ASP A 50 1.02 1.38 -17.13
C ASP A 50 0.66 2.06 -15.80
N PRO A 51 -0.36 1.56 -15.08
CA PRO A 51 -0.76 2.10 -13.79
C PRO A 51 0.31 1.96 -12.70
N LEU A 52 1.15 0.92 -12.73
CA LEU A 52 2.21 0.74 -11.73
C LEU A 52 3.34 1.73 -11.92
N THR A 53 3.67 2.05 -13.17
CA THR A 53 4.63 3.11 -13.48
C THR A 53 4.09 4.48 -13.03
N ALA A 54 2.78 4.73 -13.19
CA ALA A 54 2.17 5.98 -12.73
C ALA A 54 2.27 6.19 -11.21
N LEU A 55 2.31 5.13 -10.40
CA LEU A 55 2.52 5.23 -8.95
C LEU A 55 3.84 5.92 -8.57
N ARG A 56 4.85 5.83 -9.44
CA ARG A 56 6.17 6.43 -9.25
C ARG A 56 6.23 7.90 -9.66
N SER A 57 5.21 8.40 -10.36
CA SER A 57 5.21 9.78 -10.82
C SER A 57 5.07 10.77 -9.65
N PRO A 58 5.86 11.86 -9.65
CA PRO A 58 5.71 12.94 -8.68
C PRO A 58 4.46 13.80 -8.95
N VAL A 59 3.71 13.53 -10.03
CA VAL A 59 2.46 14.23 -10.37
C VAL A 59 1.30 13.26 -10.27
N ARG A 60 0.16 13.74 -9.78
CA ARG A 60 -1.07 12.95 -9.67
C ARG A 60 -1.61 12.61 -11.07
N SER A 61 -1.92 11.33 -11.29
CA SER A 61 -2.56 10.83 -12.50
C SER A 61 -4.02 11.30 -12.56
N ALA A 62 -4.45 11.73 -13.75
CA ALA A 62 -5.86 11.96 -14.04
C ALA A 62 -6.56 10.68 -14.52
N ARG A 63 -5.81 9.68 -15.00
CA ARG A 63 -6.35 8.40 -15.51
C ARG A 63 -6.62 7.39 -14.40
N TYR A 64 -5.75 7.33 -13.39
CA TYR A 64 -5.79 6.33 -12.32
C TYR A 64 -6.31 6.92 -11.01
N ASP A 65 -7.56 7.35 -11.06
CA ASP A 65 -8.26 7.98 -9.95
C ASP A 65 -8.80 6.97 -8.91
N GLY A 66 -9.52 7.45 -7.90
CA GLY A 66 -10.11 6.59 -6.87
C GLY A 66 -11.11 5.58 -7.44
N SER A 67 -11.84 5.94 -8.50
CA SER A 67 -12.82 5.05 -9.15
C SER A 67 -12.14 3.89 -9.85
N PHE A 68 -11.02 4.16 -10.55
CA PHE A 68 -10.17 3.12 -11.13
C PHE A 68 -9.68 2.15 -10.05
N TRP A 69 -8.99 2.67 -9.03
CA TRP A 69 -8.42 1.83 -7.97
C TRP A 69 -9.48 1.07 -7.18
N ASN A 70 -10.67 1.65 -6.96
CA ASN A 70 -11.77 0.95 -6.32
C ASN A 70 -12.27 -0.24 -7.14
N ARG A 71 -12.34 -0.13 -8.48
CA ARG A 71 -12.71 -1.27 -9.33
C ARG A 71 -11.68 -2.39 -9.26
N GLU A 72 -10.39 -2.05 -9.31
CA GLU A 72 -9.29 -3.01 -9.17
C GLU A 72 -9.33 -3.70 -7.81
N ALA A 73 -9.60 -2.94 -6.75
CA ALA A 73 -9.68 -3.45 -5.38
C ALA A 73 -10.88 -4.40 -5.18
N VAL A 74 -12.07 -4.02 -5.66
CA VAL A 74 -13.28 -4.87 -5.58
C VAL A 74 -13.09 -6.18 -6.36
N GLN A 75 -12.44 -6.12 -7.52
CA GLN A 75 -12.15 -7.31 -8.33
C GLN A 75 -10.97 -8.12 -7.80
N SER A 76 -10.23 -7.62 -6.80
CA SER A 76 -9.05 -8.28 -6.22
C SER A 76 -8.02 -8.66 -7.28
N THR A 77 -7.74 -7.75 -8.22
CA THR A 77 -6.80 -8.00 -9.32
C THR A 77 -5.36 -8.09 -8.82
N GLU A 78 -4.48 -8.74 -9.60
CA GLU A 78 -3.03 -8.74 -9.32
C GLU A 78 -2.47 -7.31 -9.32
N LEU A 79 -2.97 -6.46 -10.23
CA LEU A 79 -2.62 -5.04 -10.29
C LEU A 79 -2.89 -4.32 -8.96
N TRP A 80 -4.04 -4.59 -8.32
CA TRP A 80 -4.34 -4.03 -7.01
C TRP A 80 -3.36 -4.50 -5.93
N ALA A 81 -3.05 -5.80 -5.90
CA ALA A 81 -2.11 -6.37 -4.94
C ALA A 81 -0.71 -5.74 -5.09
N ASP A 82 -0.23 -5.58 -6.31
CA ASP A 82 1.06 -4.97 -6.62
C ASP A 82 1.08 -3.48 -6.26
N ALA A 83 0.01 -2.74 -6.55
CA ALA A 83 -0.11 -1.33 -6.19
C ALA A 83 -0.06 -1.14 -4.66
N VAL A 84 -0.77 -1.96 -3.91
CA VAL A 84 -0.75 -1.93 -2.43
C VAL A 84 0.63 -2.27 -1.90
N ALA A 85 1.29 -3.31 -2.44
CA ALA A 85 2.64 -3.69 -2.04
C ALA A 85 3.65 -2.55 -2.28
N TYR A 86 3.58 -1.92 -3.46
CA TYR A 86 4.42 -0.78 -3.80
C TYR A 86 4.20 0.39 -2.84
N CYS A 87 2.95 0.78 -2.60
CA CYS A 87 2.62 1.94 -1.77
C CYS A 87 2.83 1.72 -0.27
N ARG A 88 2.87 0.47 0.21
CA ARG A 88 3.24 0.13 1.59
C ARG A 88 4.75 0.18 1.86
N THR A 89 5.57 0.20 0.82
CA THR A 89 7.03 0.30 0.97
C THR A 89 7.39 1.66 1.62
N PRO A 90 8.22 1.67 2.67
CA PRO A 90 8.66 2.93 3.30
C PRO A 90 9.24 3.91 2.27
N GLY A 91 8.76 5.15 2.30
CA GLY A 91 9.15 6.21 1.36
C GLY A 91 8.22 6.36 0.15
N ASN A 92 7.43 5.34 -0.22
CA ASN A 92 6.51 5.42 -1.37
C ASN A 92 5.12 5.92 -0.98
N SER A 93 4.70 5.75 0.28
CA SER A 93 3.35 6.10 0.74
C SER A 93 3.00 7.59 0.60
N THR A 94 4.01 8.45 0.53
CA THR A 94 3.85 9.90 0.35
C THR A 94 3.72 10.30 -1.12
N ALA A 95 3.96 9.39 -2.07
CA ALA A 95 3.81 9.68 -3.49
C ALA A 95 2.35 10.07 -3.81
N PRO A 96 2.10 11.09 -4.65
CA PRO A 96 0.74 11.61 -4.87
C PRO A 96 -0.27 10.56 -5.33
N ASN A 97 0.16 9.59 -6.14
CA ASN A 97 -0.69 8.51 -6.63
C ASN A 97 -0.93 7.42 -5.58
N CYS A 98 0.03 7.18 -4.68
CA CYS A 98 -0.14 6.26 -3.55
C CYS A 98 -1.16 6.76 -2.52
N GLN A 99 -1.39 8.07 -2.43
CA GLN A 99 -2.46 8.61 -1.58
C GLN A 99 -3.84 8.11 -2.03
N THR A 100 -4.08 8.04 -3.35
CA THR A 100 -5.35 7.55 -3.90
C THR A 100 -5.56 6.06 -3.60
N VAL A 101 -4.52 5.23 -3.79
CA VAL A 101 -4.53 3.81 -3.41
C VAL A 101 -4.81 3.64 -1.92
N GLY A 102 -4.14 4.45 -1.08
CA GLY A 102 -4.30 4.44 0.37
C GLY A 102 -5.72 4.77 0.83
N LEU A 103 -6.41 5.70 0.17
CA LEU A 103 -7.81 6.04 0.47
C LEU A 103 -8.77 4.88 0.17
N VAL A 104 -8.56 4.16 -0.93
CA VAL A 104 -9.36 2.97 -1.27
C VAL A 104 -9.09 1.85 -0.26
N LEU A 105 -7.82 1.59 0.04
CA LEU A 105 -7.41 0.56 0.99
C LEU A 105 -8.00 0.80 2.39
N SER A 106 -7.90 2.03 2.91
CA SER A 106 -8.42 2.37 4.24
C SER A 106 -9.94 2.21 4.33
N THR A 107 -10.67 2.51 3.26
CA THR A 107 -12.11 2.31 3.17
C THR A 107 -12.47 0.83 3.27
N ILE A 108 -11.78 -0.03 2.52
CA ILE A 108 -11.99 -1.49 2.54
C ILE A 108 -11.67 -2.08 3.92
N GLU A 109 -10.55 -1.66 4.52
CA GLU A 109 -10.15 -2.10 5.86
C GLU A 109 -11.17 -1.65 6.92
N LEU A 110 -11.70 -0.42 6.81
CA LEU A 110 -12.73 0.10 7.70
C LEU A 110 -14.04 -0.68 7.59
N GLU A 111 -14.51 -0.96 6.36
CA GLU A 111 -15.72 -1.77 6.15
C GLU A 111 -15.57 -3.18 6.72
N LYS A 112 -14.39 -3.80 6.53
CA LYS A 112 -14.09 -5.11 7.09
C LYS A 112 -14.12 -5.08 8.62
N ALA A 113 -13.50 -4.07 9.23
CA ALA A 113 -13.52 -3.88 10.67
C ALA A 113 -14.94 -3.65 11.21
N ALA A 114 -15.76 -2.87 10.51
CA ALA A 114 -17.15 -2.62 10.89
C ALA A 114 -18.01 -3.90 10.81
N LYS A 115 -17.84 -4.70 9.74
CA LYS A 115 -18.53 -6.00 9.59
C LYS A 115 -18.13 -6.98 10.70
N GLU A 116 -16.86 -7.01 11.06
CA GLU A 116 -16.38 -7.87 12.15
C GLU A 116 -16.90 -7.42 13.51
N ALA A 117 -16.83 -6.11 13.81
CA ALA A 117 -17.38 -5.56 15.04
C ALA A 117 -18.88 -5.86 15.20
N LYS A 118 -19.64 -5.79 14.09
CA LYS A 118 -21.05 -6.17 14.08
C LYS A 118 -21.26 -7.64 14.46
N ARG A 119 -20.47 -8.55 13.88
CA ARG A 119 -20.54 -9.99 14.22
C ARG A 119 -20.23 -10.24 15.69
N GLN A 120 -19.22 -9.57 16.23
CA GLN A 120 -18.85 -9.69 17.64
C GLN A 120 -20.00 -9.22 18.56
N LEU A 121 -20.66 -8.12 18.21
CA LEU A 121 -21.81 -7.63 18.95
C LEU A 121 -23.00 -8.62 18.93
N GLU A 122 -23.27 -9.23 17.78
CA GLU A 122 -24.32 -10.26 17.66
C GLU A 122 -24.03 -11.48 18.55
N VAL A 123 -22.76 -11.93 18.61
CA VAL A 123 -22.33 -13.03 19.49
C VAL A 123 -22.50 -12.66 20.96
N LEU A 124 -22.09 -11.45 21.37
CA LEU A 124 -22.24 -10.98 22.74
C LEU A 124 -23.71 -10.87 23.15
N LEU A 125 -24.57 -10.39 22.24
CA LEU A 125 -26.00 -10.32 22.47
C LEU A 125 -26.58 -11.72 22.68
N GLU A 126 -26.17 -12.71 21.89
CA GLU A 126 -26.60 -14.09 22.07
C GLU A 126 -26.13 -14.68 23.40
N GLN A 127 -24.87 -14.46 23.78
CA GLN A 127 -24.34 -14.89 25.09
C GLN A 127 -25.13 -14.28 26.25
N SER A 128 -25.55 -13.01 26.14
CA SER A 128 -26.33 -12.35 27.18
C SER A 128 -27.69 -13.00 27.43
N LYS A 129 -28.29 -13.65 26.43
CA LYS A 129 -29.58 -14.36 26.58
C LYS A 129 -29.46 -15.57 27.50
N HIS A 130 -28.30 -16.24 27.52
CA HIS A 130 -28.04 -17.38 28.39
C HIS A 130 -27.65 -17.00 29.82
N LEU A 131 -27.26 -15.74 30.04
CA LEU A 131 -26.88 -15.22 31.36
C LEU A 131 -28.05 -14.62 32.14
N ALA A 132 -29.21 -14.44 31.50
CA ALA A 132 -30.42 -14.04 32.22
C ALA A 132 -30.73 -15.12 33.27
N PRO A 133 -30.79 -14.79 34.57
CA PRO A 133 -31.15 -15.76 35.59
C PRO A 133 -32.51 -16.36 35.21
N PRO A 134 -32.72 -17.68 35.39
CA PRO A 134 -34.02 -18.28 35.12
C PRO A 134 -35.03 -17.47 35.92
N SER A 135 -35.93 -16.78 35.21
CA SER A 135 -37.01 -15.97 35.76
C SER A 135 -37.73 -16.83 36.77
N GLY A 136 -37.31 -16.69 38.03
CA GLY A 136 -37.63 -17.61 39.09
C GLY A 136 -39.13 -17.63 39.21
N ARG A 137 -39.71 -18.78 38.87
CA ARG A 137 -41.05 -19.19 39.21
C ARG A 137 -41.30 -18.72 40.64
N SER A 138 -42.06 -17.64 40.76
CA SER A 138 -42.37 -16.96 42.01
C SER A 138 -42.69 -18.02 43.04
N SER A 139 -41.90 -18.02 44.12
CA SER A 139 -42.12 -18.84 45.31
C SER A 139 -43.58 -18.71 45.70
N ARG A 140 -44.36 -19.75 45.38
CA ARG A 140 -45.71 -19.94 45.91
C ARG A 140 -45.52 -20.17 47.41
N ARG A 141 -45.53 -19.08 48.17
CA ARG A 141 -45.50 -19.07 49.63
C ARG A 141 -46.68 -19.92 50.11
N PRO A 142 -46.48 -21.08 50.77
CA PRO A 142 -47.56 -21.80 51.42
C PRO A 142 -47.87 -21.02 52.71
N GLY A 143 -48.79 -20.07 52.61
CA GLY A 143 -49.35 -19.39 53.76
C GLY A 143 -50.34 -20.32 54.45
N ALA A 144 -49.94 -20.80 55.62
CA ALA A 144 -50.66 -21.74 56.47
C ALA A 144 -52.12 -21.32 56.77
N SER A 145 -53.01 -22.30 56.68
CA SER A 145 -54.18 -22.43 57.56
C SER A 145 -53.93 -23.74 58.32
N PRO A 146 -53.98 -23.78 59.66
CA PRO A 146 -55.27 -23.87 60.35
C PRO A 146 -55.27 -23.33 61.80
N GLY A 147 -56.44 -23.29 62.43
CA GLY A 147 -56.55 -23.39 63.88
C GLY A 147 -57.55 -22.42 64.49
N GLY A 148 -58.78 -22.90 64.71
CA GLY A 148 -59.75 -22.26 65.58
C GLY A 148 -59.44 -22.48 67.06
N GLN A 149 -60.06 -21.67 67.90
CA GLN A 149 -60.76 -22.08 69.14
C GLN A 149 -61.45 -20.84 69.73
N ASP A 150 -62.71 -21.10 70.12
CA ASP A 150 -63.57 -20.45 71.10
C ASP A 150 -64.13 -19.04 70.87
#